data_AF-A0A3D5IG17-F1
#
_entry.id   AF-A0A3D5IG17-F1
#
_cell.length_a   1.000
_cell.length_b   1.000
_cell.length_c   1.000
_cell.angle_alpha   90.00
_cell.angle_beta   90.00
_cell.angle_gamma   90.00
#
_symmetry.space_group_name_H-M   'P 1'
#
loop_
_entity.id
_entity.type
_entity.pdbx_description
1 polymer ?
#
loop_
_entity_poly.entity_id
_entity_poly.type
_entity_poly.pdbx_seq_one_letter_code
_entity_poly.pdbx_strand_id
1 'polypeptide(L)'
;MANQEKYAQQMQDAGVCDARRAALCATVKELPDGSFGMVLLGVKGNDLLIYDTNMKSEPLKLMYTIPLKGVTDFSTTSLMGEILKGYTFRFTSDGFTYSFKNCRRQAFLDVLQQEINK
;
A
#
# COMPACT_ATOMS: atom_id res chain seq x y z
N MET A 1 19.22 -11.65 -8.70
CA MET A 1 17.97 -10.87 -8.62
C MET A 1 17.76 -10.49 -7.17
N ALA A 2 17.71 -9.19 -6.88
CA ALA A 2 17.58 -8.73 -5.50
C ALA A 2 16.27 -9.26 -4.90
N ASN A 3 16.25 -9.65 -3.62
CA ASN A 3 15.05 -10.24 -2.97
C ASN A 3 13.77 -9.40 -3.16
N GLN A 4 13.92 -8.09 -3.34
CA GLN A 4 12.81 -7.17 -3.62
C GLN A 4 12.19 -7.34 -5.01
N GLU A 5 12.99 -7.63 -6.04
CA GLU A 5 12.48 -7.86 -7.40
C GLU A 5 11.70 -9.16 -7.48
N LYS A 6 12.20 -10.21 -6.81
CA LYS A 6 11.51 -11.50 -6.72
C LYS A 6 10.17 -11.36 -6.00
N TYR A 7 10.13 -10.60 -4.91
CA TYR A 7 8.88 -10.30 -4.21
C TYR A 7 7.92 -9.50 -5.10
N ALA A 8 8.41 -8.45 -5.76
CA ALA A 8 7.60 -7.63 -6.66
C ALA A 8 7.00 -8.44 -7.82
N GLN A 9 7.77 -9.38 -8.39
CA GLN A 9 7.29 -10.33 -9.39
C GLN A 9 6.21 -11.26 -8.81
N GLN A 10 6.44 -11.84 -7.64
CA GLN A 10 5.45 -12.70 -6.98
C GLN A 10 4.12 -11.97 -6.73
N MET A 11 4.16 -10.70 -6.33
CA MET A 11 2.95 -9.88 -6.14
C MET A 11 2.22 -9.60 -7.46
N GLN A 12 2.96 -9.41 -8.56
CA GLN A 12 2.37 -9.28 -9.88
C GLN A 12 1.72 -10.60 -10.32
N ASP A 13 2.41 -11.73 -10.17
CA ASP A 13 1.93 -13.05 -10.56
C ASP A 13 0.69 -13.47 -9.73
N ALA A 14 0.64 -13.06 -8.45
CA ALA A 14 -0.52 -13.23 -7.58
C ALA A 14 -1.68 -12.26 -7.88
N GLY A 15 -1.52 -11.37 -8.86
CA GLY A 15 -2.56 -10.43 -9.30
C GLY A 15 -2.82 -9.24 -8.36
N VAL A 16 -1.96 -9.05 -7.34
CA VAL A 16 -2.04 -7.98 -6.33
C VAL A 16 -1.72 -6.61 -6.93
N CYS A 17 -0.83 -6.58 -7.93
CA CYS A 17 -0.46 -5.36 -8.65
C CYS A 17 -0.27 -5.63 -10.14
N ASP A 18 -0.24 -4.57 -10.94
CA ASP A 18 0.01 -4.69 -12.38
C ASP A 18 1.51 -4.60 -12.74
N ALA A 19 1.83 -4.34 -14.01
CA ALA A 19 3.18 -4.28 -14.54
C ALA A 19 4.10 -3.26 -13.83
N ARG A 20 3.54 -2.29 -13.10
CA ARG A 20 4.32 -1.36 -12.27
C ARG A 20 4.90 -2.02 -11.02
N ARG A 21 4.40 -3.20 -10.64
CA ARG A 21 4.84 -4.02 -9.49
C ARG A 21 4.84 -3.26 -8.17
N ALA A 22 3.90 -2.33 -8.05
CA ALA A 22 3.67 -1.52 -6.87
C ALA A 22 2.88 -2.34 -5.86
N ALA A 23 3.59 -3.08 -5.01
CA ALA A 23 3.03 -3.77 -3.86
C ALA A 23 3.99 -3.76 -2.67
N LEU A 24 3.45 -3.67 -1.46
CA LEU A 24 4.22 -3.75 -0.20
C LEU A 24 3.35 -4.18 0.98
N CYS A 25 3.97 -4.74 2.01
CA CYS A 25 3.33 -4.91 3.31
C CYS A 25 3.47 -3.63 4.13
N ALA A 26 2.37 -3.21 4.75
CA ALA A 26 2.31 -2.07 5.64
C ALA A 26 1.53 -2.43 6.91
N THR A 27 1.61 -1.56 7.91
CA THR A 27 0.71 -1.62 9.07
C THR A 27 -0.35 -0.54 8.91
N VAL A 28 -1.62 -0.93 8.80
CA VAL A 28 -2.74 0.01 8.82
C VAL A 28 -3.07 0.39 10.26
N LYS A 29 -3.30 1.68 10.51
CA LYS A 29 -3.71 2.15 11.85
C LYS A 29 -5.11 1.69 12.22
N GLU A 30 -6.02 1.79 11.27
CA GLU A 30 -7.44 1.46 11.41
C GLU A 30 -8.05 1.32 10.02
N LEU A 31 -8.98 0.36 9.88
CA LEU A 31 -9.82 0.14 8.71
C LEU A 31 -11.28 0.56 9.03
N PRO A 32 -12.14 0.75 8.03
CA PRO A 32 -13.53 1.17 8.25
C PRO A 32 -14.36 0.28 9.20
N ASP A 33 -14.01 -0.99 9.33
CA ASP A 33 -14.62 -1.94 10.26
C ASP A 33 -14.02 -1.90 11.69
N GLY A 34 -13.10 -0.97 11.97
CA GLY A 34 -12.39 -0.83 13.23
C GLY A 34 -11.21 -1.80 13.41
N SER A 35 -10.93 -2.67 12.44
CA SER A 35 -9.77 -3.57 12.50
C SER A 35 -8.45 -2.84 12.25
N PHE A 36 -7.35 -3.38 12.79
CA PHE A 36 -5.99 -2.84 12.60
C PHE A 36 -4.98 -3.98 12.50
N GLY A 37 -3.85 -3.74 11.84
CA GLY A 37 -2.82 -4.77 11.72
C GLY A 37 -1.95 -4.65 10.47
N MET A 38 -1.29 -5.75 10.14
CA MET A 38 -0.48 -5.86 8.93
C MET A 38 -1.39 -6.14 7.73
N VAL A 39 -1.21 -5.40 6.65
CA VAL A 39 -1.94 -5.56 5.39
C VAL A 39 -0.97 -5.61 4.23
N LEU A 40 -1.35 -6.29 3.17
CA LEU A 40 -0.66 -6.25 1.89
C LEU A 40 -1.37 -5.27 0.97
N LEU A 41 -0.61 -4.29 0.46
CA LEU A 41 -1.09 -3.26 -0.44
C LEU A 41 -0.62 -3.57 -1.86
N GLY A 42 -1.49 -3.30 -2.84
CA GLY A 42 -1.17 -3.40 -4.25
C GLY A 42 -1.86 -2.32 -5.07
N VAL A 43 -1.15 -1.73 -6.03
CA VAL A 43 -1.75 -0.80 -6.99
C VAL A 43 -1.99 -1.53 -8.31
N LYS A 44 -3.23 -1.47 -8.79
CA LYS A 44 -3.66 -2.11 -10.04
C LYS A 44 -4.60 -1.17 -10.79
N GLY A 45 -4.21 -0.74 -11.99
CA GLY A 45 -4.92 0.33 -12.68
C GLY A 45 -4.93 1.61 -11.84
N ASN A 46 -6.12 2.14 -11.54
CA ASN A 46 -6.28 3.30 -10.67
C ASN A 46 -6.73 2.90 -9.24
N ASP A 47 -6.74 1.62 -8.90
CA ASP A 47 -7.19 1.16 -7.59
C ASP A 47 -6.00 0.82 -6.68
N LEU A 48 -6.16 1.16 -5.40
CA LEU A 48 -5.39 0.59 -4.31
C LEU A 48 -6.18 -0.58 -3.71
N LEU A 49 -5.59 -1.76 -3.80
CA LEU A 49 -6.10 -2.99 -3.24
C LEU A 49 -5.47 -3.24 -1.87
N ILE A 50 -6.30 -3.53 -0.87
CA ILE A 50 -5.87 -3.87 0.49
C ILE A 50 -6.25 -5.33 0.75
N TYR A 51 -5.25 -6.16 0.99
CA TYR A 51 -5.41 -7.56 1.32
C TYR A 51 -5.05 -7.83 2.78
N ASP A 52 -5.75 -8.78 3.37
CA ASP A 52 -5.25 -9.52 4.53
C ASP A 52 -3.98 -10.30 4.13
N THR A 53 -3.08 -10.51 5.10
CA THR A 53 -1.77 -11.12 4.85
C THR A 53 -1.28 -11.94 6.04
N ASN A 54 -0.49 -12.97 5.77
CA ASN A 54 0.20 -13.76 6.79
C ASN A 54 1.65 -13.26 7.04
N MET A 55 2.37 -13.94 7.95
CA MET A 55 3.78 -13.65 8.26
C MET A 55 4.73 -13.82 7.06
N LYS A 56 4.31 -14.50 6.00
CA LYS A 56 5.08 -14.66 4.75
C LYS A 56 4.78 -13.57 3.72
N SER A 57 3.93 -12.59 4.05
CA SER A 57 3.54 -11.51 3.14
C SER A 57 2.79 -12.03 1.90
N GLU A 58 2.03 -13.12 2.05
CA GLU A 58 1.20 -13.68 0.99
C GLU A 58 -0.19 -13.03 0.99
N PRO A 59 -0.76 -12.68 -0.19
CA PRO A 59 -2.13 -12.19 -0.27
C PRO A 59 -3.11 -13.29 0.14
N LEU A 60 -3.92 -13.03 1.17
CA LEU A 60 -4.96 -13.96 1.61
C LEU A 60 -6.33 -13.55 1.04
N LYS A 61 -6.97 -12.55 1.65
CA LYS A 61 -8.31 -12.08 1.29
C LYS A 61 -8.26 -10.61 0.89
N LEU A 62 -8.85 -10.27 -0.26
CA LEU A 62 -9.07 -8.87 -0.62
C LEU A 62 -10.11 -8.27 0.35
N MET A 63 -9.71 -7.25 1.10
CA MET A 63 -10.54 -6.57 2.09
C MET A 63 -11.18 -5.31 1.52
N TYR A 64 -10.37 -4.47 0.84
CA TYR A 64 -10.83 -3.20 0.30
C TYR A 64 -10.25 -2.95 -1.09
N THR A 65 -11.05 -2.31 -1.94
CA THR A 65 -10.64 -1.73 -3.22
C THR A 65 -10.96 -0.25 -3.15
N ILE A 66 -9.93 0.58 -3.23
CA ILE A 66 -10.06 2.03 -3.08
C ILE A 66 -9.68 2.67 -4.41
N PRO A 67 -10.63 3.32 -5.12
CA PRO A 67 -10.30 4.14 -6.27
C PRO A 67 -9.37 5.28 -5.83
N LEU A 68 -8.20 5.37 -6.47
CA LEU A 68 -7.23 6.44 -6.16
C LEU A 68 -7.66 7.78 -6.74
N LYS A 69 -8.45 7.76 -7.80
CA LYS A 69 -9.08 8.96 -8.34
C LYS A 69 -10.08 9.51 -7.32
N GLY A 70 -9.85 10.75 -6.91
CA GLY A 70 -10.73 11.47 -5.99
C GLY A 70 -10.40 11.27 -4.51
N VAL A 71 -9.33 10.56 -4.16
CA VAL A 71 -8.83 10.61 -2.78
C VAL A 71 -8.29 12.00 -2.47
N THR A 72 -8.47 12.45 -1.23
CA THR A 72 -8.03 13.78 -0.76
C THR A 72 -7.02 13.65 0.37
N ASP A 73 -6.45 14.80 0.78
CA ASP A 73 -5.58 14.89 1.96
C ASP A 73 -4.37 13.93 1.93
N PHE A 74 -3.92 13.57 0.71
CA PHE A 74 -2.77 12.70 0.54
C PHE A 74 -1.54 13.36 1.15
N SER A 75 -0.85 12.64 2.02
CA SER A 75 0.40 13.11 2.60
C SER A 75 1.31 11.94 2.94
N THR A 76 2.60 12.15 2.72
CA THR A 76 3.68 11.24 3.10
C THR A 76 4.55 11.92 4.13
N THR A 77 4.87 11.23 5.22
CA THR A 77 5.80 11.72 6.23
C THR A 77 7.00 10.79 6.28
N SER A 78 8.19 11.35 6.04
CA SER A 78 9.47 10.70 6.31
C SER A 78 10.03 11.29 7.61
N LEU A 79 9.96 10.58 8.71
CA LEU A 79 10.70 11.01 9.91
C LEU A 79 12.18 10.72 9.68
N MET A 80 13.06 11.70 9.87
CA MET A 80 14.52 11.50 9.70
C MET A 80 15.08 10.38 10.61
N GLY A 81 14.39 10.02 11.70
CA GLY A 81 14.69 8.85 12.55
C GLY A 81 14.06 7.52 12.08
N GLU A 82 13.16 7.55 11.10
CA GLU A 82 12.49 6.39 10.49
C GLU A 82 13.10 5.95 9.15
N ILE A 83 14.26 6.48 8.76
CA ILE A 83 15.06 5.87 7.65
C ILE A 83 15.28 4.36 7.91
N LEU A 84 15.27 3.94 9.19
CA LEU A 84 15.30 2.54 9.63
C LEU A 84 13.92 1.84 9.69
N LYS A 85 12.81 2.59 9.73
CA LYS A 85 11.44 2.07 9.98
C LYS A 85 10.50 2.13 8.77
N GLY A 86 10.74 3.02 7.80
CA GLY A 86 9.93 3.21 6.60
C GLY A 86 9.05 4.47 6.66
N TYR A 87 8.39 4.80 5.56
CA TYR A 87 7.52 5.97 5.45
C TYR A 87 6.13 5.69 6.05
N THR A 88 5.48 6.77 6.50
CA THR A 88 4.04 6.78 6.76
C THR A 88 3.35 7.53 5.63
N PHE A 89 2.23 7.01 5.13
CA PHE A 89 1.36 7.76 4.23
C PHE A 89 -0.10 7.69 4.68
N ARG A 90 -0.88 8.68 4.29
CA ARG A 90 -2.32 8.74 4.54
C ARG A 90 -3.04 9.42 3.38
N PHE A 91 -4.34 9.14 3.28
CA PHE A 91 -5.28 9.83 2.39
C PHE A 91 -6.70 9.64 2.94
N THR A 92 -7.64 10.43 2.45
CA THR A 92 -9.07 10.29 2.74
C THR A 92 -9.79 9.77 1.50
N SER A 93 -10.66 8.78 1.67
CA SER A 93 -11.53 8.23 0.64
C SER A 93 -12.88 7.88 1.27
N ASP A 94 -13.98 8.26 0.61
CA ASP A 94 -15.35 8.04 1.10
C ASP A 94 -15.59 8.46 2.56
N GLY A 95 -14.99 9.58 2.96
CA GLY A 95 -15.11 10.13 4.32
C GLY A 95 -14.28 9.40 5.38
N PHE A 96 -13.50 8.38 5.02
CA PHE A 96 -12.59 7.67 5.92
C PHE A 96 -11.13 8.01 5.63
N THR A 97 -10.35 8.32 6.67
CA THR A 97 -8.91 8.58 6.54
C THR A 97 -8.11 7.31 6.76
N TYR A 98 -7.53 6.78 5.68
CA TYR A 98 -6.61 5.66 5.74
C TYR A 98 -5.21 6.14 6.13
N SER A 99 -4.53 5.40 7.01
CA SER A 99 -3.15 5.68 7.40
C SER A 99 -2.33 4.40 7.52
N PHE A 100 -1.22 4.37 6.79
CA PHE A 100 -0.32 3.21 6.69
C PHE A 100 1.09 3.58 7.13
N LYS A 101 1.69 2.72 7.94
CA LYS A 101 3.05 2.83 8.47
C LYS A 101 3.95 1.72 7.94
N ASN A 102 5.25 1.84 8.19
CA ASN A 102 6.27 0.86 7.84
C ASN A 102 6.41 0.63 6.33
N CYS A 103 6.10 1.64 5.52
CA CYS A 103 6.14 1.52 4.06
C CYS A 103 7.60 1.68 3.60
N ARG A 104 8.26 0.58 3.20
CA ARG A 104 9.71 0.58 2.91
C ARG A 104 10.07 0.57 1.42
N ARG A 105 9.10 0.66 0.51
CA ARG A 105 9.34 0.70 -0.94
C ARG A 105 8.98 2.06 -1.51
N GLN A 106 9.99 2.87 -1.85
CA GLN A 106 9.79 4.16 -2.50
C GLN A 106 9.03 4.03 -3.83
N ALA A 107 9.38 3.03 -4.64
CA ALA A 107 8.71 2.77 -5.93
C ALA A 107 7.18 2.56 -5.82
N PHE A 108 6.69 2.07 -4.67
CA PHE A 108 5.24 1.99 -4.43
C PHE A 108 4.63 3.37 -4.21
N LEU A 109 5.27 4.21 -3.38
CA LEU A 109 4.80 5.56 -3.09
C LEU A 109 4.79 6.42 -4.35
N ASP A 110 5.81 6.28 -5.20
CA ASP A 110 5.90 7.02 -6.46
C ASP A 110 4.70 6.69 -7.38
N VAL A 111 4.35 5.40 -7.51
CA VAL A 111 3.19 4.96 -8.30
C VAL A 111 1.89 5.43 -7.66
N LEU A 112 1.76 5.29 -6.34
CA LEU A 112 0.56 5.74 -5.62
C LEU A 112 0.32 7.24 -5.82
N GLN A 113 1.35 8.05 -5.62
CA GLN A 113 1.29 9.50 -5.79
C GLN A 113 1.01 9.89 -7.25
N GLN A 114 1.57 9.16 -8.22
CA GLN A 114 1.27 9.37 -9.64
C GLN A 114 -0.22 9.13 -9.93
N GLU A 115 -0.80 8.04 -9.41
CA GLU A 115 -2.22 7.71 -9.67
C GLU A 115 -3.21 8.65 -8.99
N ILE A 116 -2.85 9.20 -7.82
CA ILE A 116 -3.68 10.17 -7.11
C ILE A 116 -3.70 11.52 -7.84
N ASN A 117 -2.59 11.89 -8.49
CA ASN A 117 -2.44 13.19 -9.16
C ASN A 117 -2.87 13.18 -10.64
N LYS A 118 -3.40 12.07 -11.15
CA LYS A 118 -3.93 11.96 -12.51
C LYS A 118 -5.37 12.44 -12.61
#